data_AF-L2FGQ6-F1
#
_entry.id   AF-L2FGQ6-F1
#
_cell.length_a   1.000
_cell.length_b   1.000
_cell.length_c   1.000
_cell.angle_alpha   90.00
_cell.angle_beta   90.00
_cell.angle_gamma   90.00
#
_symmetry.space_group_name_H-M   'P 1'
#
loop_
_entity.id
_entity.type
_entity.pdbx_description
1 polymer ?
#
loop_
_entity_poly.entity_id
_entity_poly.type
_entity_poly.pdbx_seq_one_letter_code
_entity_poly.pdbx_strand_id
1 'polypeptide(L)'
;MARLRPDLVSLEADAAERLNVAALHRWATPRKGLLEEKIQRLDALLTSLWSLDSPGGKHNRLVRAFERWASSLSDLEAARARADGPDSDPAALLDANLEVRFGGGLDARWKEECALLVRRLEGWDLQLKELAYDGEEEEEAEDVAQTSSLKRMLDGCESLIKDMLGELAVMEEIEAAAVQRETEWIKKMNRQGDDGGKRDTPRAGAVWRVI
;
A
#
# COMPACT_ATOMS: atom_id res chain seq x y z
N MET A 1 4.02 -40.82 -30.68
CA MET A 1 3.66 -39.45 -30.25
C MET A 1 4.56 -38.83 -29.17
N ALA A 2 5.55 -39.54 -28.59
CA ALA A 2 6.39 -38.97 -27.53
C ALA A 2 7.55 -38.05 -27.99
N ARG A 3 7.96 -38.12 -29.27
CA ARG A 3 9.10 -37.34 -29.80
C ARG A 3 8.76 -35.90 -30.23
N LEU A 4 7.48 -35.60 -30.49
CA LEU A 4 7.05 -34.27 -30.93
C LEU A 4 7.11 -33.22 -29.82
N ARG A 5 6.97 -33.63 -28.56
CA ARG A 5 7.01 -32.72 -27.41
C ARG A 5 8.40 -32.12 -27.12
N PRO A 6 9.49 -32.90 -27.07
CA PRO A 6 10.83 -32.34 -26.84
C PRO A 6 11.29 -31.44 -28.00
N ASP A 7 10.94 -31.78 -29.25
CA ASP A 7 11.29 -30.95 -30.41
C ASP A 7 10.57 -29.59 -30.39
N LEU A 8 9.30 -29.55 -29.97
CA LEU A 8 8.54 -28.30 -29.80
C LEU A 8 9.11 -27.43 -28.67
N VAL A 9 9.46 -28.03 -27.52
CA VAL A 9 10.07 -27.30 -26.40
C VAL A 9 11.41 -26.68 -26.81
N SER A 10 12.22 -27.39 -27.60
CA SER A 10 13.47 -26.84 -28.13
C SER A 10 13.22 -25.66 -29.07
N LEU A 11 12.21 -25.76 -29.93
CA LEU A 11 11.89 -24.73 -30.92
C LEU A 11 11.34 -23.46 -30.27
N GLU A 12 10.53 -23.62 -29.21
CA GLU A 12 10.05 -22.53 -28.35
C GLU A 12 11.20 -21.86 -27.58
N ALA A 13 12.12 -22.65 -27.03
CA ALA A 13 13.30 -22.13 -26.33
C ALA A 13 14.19 -21.28 -27.24
N ASP A 14 14.48 -21.77 -28.44
CA ASP A 14 15.29 -21.04 -29.43
C ASP A 14 14.60 -19.73 -29.89
N ALA A 15 13.27 -19.74 -30.02
CA ALA A 15 12.50 -18.55 -30.36
C ALA A 15 12.56 -17.51 -29.24
N ALA A 16 12.40 -17.94 -27.99
CA ALA A 16 12.52 -17.09 -26.81
C ALA A 16 13.94 -16.51 -26.66
N GLU A 17 14.98 -17.31 -26.92
CA GLU A 17 16.37 -16.84 -26.88
C GLU A 17 16.61 -15.73 -27.91
N ARG A 18 16.19 -15.93 -29.17
CA ARG A 18 16.32 -14.89 -30.21
C ARG A 18 15.62 -13.60 -29.84
N LEU A 19 14.41 -13.70 -29.29
CA LEU A 19 13.63 -12.56 -28.82
C LEU A 19 14.34 -11.81 -27.68
N ASN A 20 14.87 -12.55 -26.71
CA ASN A 20 15.57 -11.96 -25.55
C ASN A 20 16.88 -11.29 -25.97
N VAL A 21 17.66 -11.92 -26.86
CA VAL A 21 18.90 -11.34 -27.39
C VAL A 21 18.61 -10.06 -28.17
N ALA A 22 17.56 -10.06 -29.00
CA ALA A 22 17.13 -8.88 -29.73
C ALA A 22 16.68 -7.76 -28.79
N ALA A 23 15.92 -8.08 -27.75
CA ALA A 23 15.50 -7.12 -26.72
C ALA A 23 16.70 -6.52 -25.97
N LEU A 24 17.69 -7.33 -25.58
CA LEU A 24 18.91 -6.85 -24.94
C LEU A 24 19.72 -5.91 -25.86
N HIS A 25 19.83 -6.24 -27.15
CA HIS A 25 20.50 -5.37 -28.11
C HIS A 25 19.82 -4.01 -28.24
N ARG A 26 18.49 -4.00 -28.32
CA ARG A 26 17.71 -2.76 -28.41
C ARG A 26 17.82 -1.96 -27.10
N TRP A 27 17.74 -2.62 -25.95
CA TRP A 27 17.92 -1.99 -24.63
C TRP A 27 19.33 -1.40 -24.42
N ALA A 28 20.34 -1.99 -25.04
CA ALA A 28 21.72 -1.49 -25.03
C ALA A 28 21.97 -0.26 -25.94
N THR A 29 21.05 0.06 -26.84
CA THR A 29 21.16 1.17 -27.79
C THR A 29 20.76 2.48 -27.08
N PRO A 30 21.48 3.61 -27.23
CA PRO A 30 22.39 3.98 -28.32
C PRO A 30 23.89 3.88 -28.04
N ARG A 31 24.34 3.49 -26.83
CA ARG A 31 25.77 3.52 -26.47
C ARG A 31 26.24 2.21 -25.80
N LYS A 32 27.27 1.59 -26.39
CA LYS A 32 28.01 0.47 -25.76
C LYS A 32 28.60 0.94 -24.42
N GLY A 33 28.37 0.18 -23.36
CA GLY A 33 28.76 0.51 -21.97
C GLY A 33 27.57 0.85 -21.06
N LEU A 34 26.47 1.37 -21.61
CA LEU A 34 25.25 1.63 -20.83
C LEU A 34 24.53 0.34 -20.42
N LEU A 35 24.69 -0.76 -21.16
CA LEU A 35 23.98 -2.01 -20.87
C LEU A 35 24.36 -2.58 -19.50
N GLU A 36 25.66 -2.62 -19.17
CA GLU A 36 26.11 -3.17 -17.89
C GLU A 36 25.66 -2.29 -16.72
N GLU A 37 25.70 -0.97 -16.89
CA GLU A 37 25.15 -0.02 -15.92
C GLU A 37 23.63 -0.19 -15.76
N LYS A 38 22.89 -0.33 -16.86
CA LYS A 38 21.44 -0.59 -16.83
C LYS A 38 21.12 -1.91 -16.12
N ILE A 39 21.89 -2.98 -16.39
CA ILE A 39 21.76 -4.27 -15.71
C ILE A 39 22.02 -4.11 -14.20
N GLN A 40 23.10 -3.44 -13.81
CA GLN A 40 23.43 -3.20 -12.40
C GLN A 40 22.36 -2.38 -11.67
N ARG A 41 21.84 -1.33 -12.32
CA ARG A 41 20.75 -0.50 -11.78
C ARG A 41 19.47 -1.33 -11.61
N LEU A 42 19.13 -2.13 -12.62
CA LEU A 42 17.97 -3.01 -12.58
C LEU A 42 18.10 -4.10 -11.49
N ASP A 43 19.27 -4.71 -11.35
CA ASP A 43 19.55 -5.71 -10.31
C ASP A 43 19.44 -5.12 -8.89
N ALA A 44 19.99 -3.92 -8.68
CA ALA A 44 19.88 -3.20 -7.41
C ALA A 44 18.42 -2.84 -7.09
N LEU A 45 17.65 -2.42 -8.10
CA LEU A 45 16.22 -2.11 -7.97
C LEU A 45 15.43 -3.36 -7.62
N LEU A 46 15.61 -4.45 -8.37
CA LEU A 46 14.96 -5.73 -8.12
C LEU A 46 15.25 -6.21 -6.70
N THR A 47 16.52 -6.29 -6.32
CA THR A 47 16.93 -6.70 -4.97
C THR A 47 16.23 -5.88 -3.89
N SER A 48 16.14 -4.56 -4.10
CA SER A 48 15.48 -3.66 -3.16
C SER A 48 13.96 -3.88 -3.12
N LEU A 49 13.31 -4.06 -4.27
CA LEU A 49 11.87 -4.27 -4.39
C LEU A 49 11.45 -5.59 -3.73
N TRP A 50 12.15 -6.69 -4.03
CA TRP A 50 11.90 -8.00 -3.41
C TRP A 50 12.13 -7.99 -1.90
N SER A 51 13.06 -7.16 -1.40
CA SER A 51 13.27 -7.01 0.05
C SER A 51 12.09 -6.32 0.76
N LEU A 52 11.32 -5.48 0.05
CA LEU A 52 10.12 -4.85 0.60
C LEU A 52 8.93 -5.81 0.64
N ASP A 53 8.80 -6.63 -0.40
CA ASP A 53 7.70 -7.59 -0.57
C ASP A 53 7.91 -8.88 0.25
N SER A 54 9.15 -9.15 0.66
CA SER A 54 9.46 -10.26 1.56
C SER A 54 8.63 -10.22 2.86
N PRO A 55 8.25 -11.39 3.43
CA PRO A 55 7.58 -11.44 4.73
C PRO A 55 8.39 -10.70 5.81
N GLY A 56 7.81 -9.65 6.39
CA GLY A 56 8.50 -8.80 7.38
C GLY A 56 9.26 -7.61 6.78
N GLY A 57 9.23 -7.45 5.46
CA GLY A 57 9.69 -6.26 4.75
C GLY A 57 8.96 -4.99 5.20
N LYS A 58 9.53 -3.83 4.88
CA LYS A 58 9.00 -2.53 5.36
C LYS A 58 7.54 -2.33 4.93
N HIS A 59 7.20 -2.67 3.68
CA HIS A 59 5.83 -2.56 3.17
C HIS A 59 4.86 -3.45 3.98
N ASN A 60 5.14 -4.75 4.06
CA ASN A 60 4.36 -5.72 4.84
C ASN A 60 4.14 -5.30 6.30
N ARG A 61 5.14 -4.68 6.94
CA ARG A 61 5.00 -4.18 8.33
C ARG A 61 4.03 -3.00 8.43
N LEU A 62 4.06 -2.08 7.47
CA LEU A 62 3.13 -0.94 7.42
C LEU A 62 1.70 -1.40 7.16
N VAL A 63 1.50 -2.33 6.22
CA VAL A 63 0.19 -2.95 5.93
C VAL A 63 -0.36 -3.62 7.17
N ARG A 64 0.43 -4.48 7.84
CA ARG A 64 -0.03 -5.15 9.08
C ARG A 64 -0.34 -4.17 10.21
N ALA A 65 0.39 -3.06 10.32
CA ALA A 65 0.10 -2.05 11.33
C ALA A 65 -1.24 -1.36 11.07
N PHE A 66 -1.49 -1.01 9.82
CA PHE A 66 -2.77 -0.48 9.37
C PHE A 66 -3.91 -1.48 9.58
N GLU A 67 -3.76 -2.74 9.19
CA GLU A 67 -4.81 -3.77 9.38
C GLU A 67 -5.20 -3.93 10.84
N ARG A 68 -4.23 -3.91 11.76
CA ARG A 68 -4.49 -3.96 13.21
C ARG A 68 -5.27 -2.74 13.69
N TRP A 69 -4.92 -1.56 13.19
CA TRP A 69 -5.63 -0.32 13.50
C TRP A 69 -7.05 -0.32 12.88
N ALA A 70 -7.22 -0.73 11.62
CA ALA A 70 -8.52 -0.83 10.98
C ALA A 70 -9.45 -1.85 11.70
N SER A 71 -8.87 -2.94 12.20
CA SER A 71 -9.60 -3.92 13.01
C SER A 71 -10.10 -3.30 14.33
N SER A 72 -9.29 -2.45 14.98
CA SER A 72 -9.70 -1.79 16.23
C SER A 72 -10.81 -0.76 16.03
N LEU A 73 -10.91 -0.14 14.84
CA LEU A 73 -12.04 0.72 14.48
C LEU A 73 -13.37 -0.05 14.44
N SER A 74 -13.37 -1.26 13.89
CA SER A 74 -14.58 -2.10 13.82
C SER A 74 -15.08 -2.47 15.22
N ASP A 75 -14.17 -2.80 16.13
CA ASP A 75 -14.51 -3.05 17.54
C ASP A 75 -15.11 -1.81 18.22
N LEU A 76 -14.62 -0.63 17.84
CA LEU A 76 -15.08 0.64 18.38
C LEU A 76 -16.45 1.05 17.83
N GLU A 77 -16.72 0.79 16.55
CA GLU A 77 -18.05 0.96 15.96
C GLU A 77 -19.08 0.01 16.61
N ALA A 78 -18.71 -1.24 16.89
CA ALA A 78 -19.56 -2.18 17.62
C ALA A 78 -19.83 -1.72 19.07
N ALA A 79 -18.83 -1.12 19.74
CA ALA A 79 -19.02 -0.50 21.05
C ALA A 79 -20.01 0.68 20.99
N ARG A 80 -19.89 1.54 19.97
CA ARG A 80 -20.82 2.65 19.73
C ARG A 80 -22.25 2.19 19.50
N ALA A 81 -22.44 1.16 18.68
CA ALA A 81 -23.77 0.61 18.39
C ALA A 81 -24.46 0.07 19.66
N ARG A 82 -23.70 -0.50 20.60
CA ARG A 82 -24.23 -0.96 21.91
C ARG A 82 -24.58 0.21 22.83
N ALA A 83 -23.82 1.29 22.79
CA ALA A 83 -24.11 2.48 23.59
C ALA A 83 -25.37 3.22 23.12
N ASP A 84 -25.61 3.30 21.81
CA ASP A 84 -26.76 3.99 21.20
C ASP A 84 -28.02 3.08 21.05
N GLY A 85 -27.92 1.78 21.39
CA GLY A 85 -28.98 0.78 21.19
C GLY A 85 -30.11 0.81 22.25
N PRO A 86 -31.18 0.02 22.04
CA PRO A 86 -32.32 -0.07 22.97
C PRO A 86 -31.95 -0.64 24.35
N ASP A 87 -30.98 -1.56 24.40
CA ASP A 87 -30.31 -2.02 25.63
C ASP A 87 -29.00 -1.23 25.83
N SER A 88 -29.12 0.10 25.93
CA SER A 88 -27.97 1.01 26.01
C SER A 88 -27.02 0.63 27.16
N ASP A 89 -25.79 0.29 26.79
CA ASP A 89 -24.67 0.08 27.72
C ASP A 89 -23.59 1.16 27.48
N PRO A 90 -23.67 2.31 28.17
CA PRO A 90 -22.68 3.38 28.04
C PRO A 90 -21.27 2.93 28.46
N ALA A 91 -21.14 1.90 29.31
CA ALA A 91 -19.83 1.39 29.73
C ALA A 91 -19.09 0.69 28.58
N ALA A 92 -19.78 0.27 27.52
CA ALA A 92 -19.16 -0.29 26.32
C ALA A 92 -18.22 0.70 25.61
N LEU A 93 -18.41 2.02 25.80
CA LEU A 93 -17.54 3.07 25.25
C LEU A 93 -16.23 3.24 26.04
N LEU A 94 -16.14 2.68 27.24
CA LEU A 94 -14.99 2.84 28.10
C LEU A 94 -13.94 1.74 27.87
N ASP A 95 -12.68 2.09 28.06
CA ASP A 95 -11.59 1.12 28.11
C ASP A 95 -11.39 0.54 29.53
N ALA A 96 -10.34 -0.27 29.70
CA ALA A 96 -10.00 -0.88 30.98
C ALA A 96 -9.67 0.15 32.08
N ASN A 97 -9.36 1.39 31.69
CA ASN A 97 -9.02 2.49 32.57
C ASN A 97 -10.23 3.41 32.85
N LEU A 98 -11.42 3.04 32.35
CA LEU A 98 -12.65 3.82 32.43
C LEU A 98 -12.58 5.14 31.63
N GLU A 99 -11.70 5.22 30.62
CA GLU A 99 -11.62 6.35 29.69
C GLU A 99 -12.36 6.05 28.39
N VAL A 100 -12.92 7.08 27.74
CA VAL A 100 -13.62 6.91 26.46
C VAL A 100 -12.63 6.43 25.39
N ARG A 101 -12.98 5.32 24.73
CA ARG A 101 -12.19 4.77 23.63
C ARG A 101 -12.31 5.67 22.40
N PHE A 102 -11.16 6.08 21.87
CA PHE A 102 -11.04 6.78 20.59
C PHE A 102 -10.33 5.88 19.58
N GLY A 103 -10.81 5.88 18.33
CA GLY A 103 -10.18 5.12 17.26
C GLY A 103 -8.78 5.66 16.91
N GLY A 104 -8.60 6.98 17.08
CA GLY A 104 -7.36 7.69 16.75
C GLY A 104 -6.98 7.57 15.27
N GLY A 105 -6.18 8.53 14.79
CA GLY A 105 -5.45 8.33 13.55
C GLY A 105 -4.30 7.36 13.75
N LEU A 106 -3.72 6.86 12.65
CA LEU A 106 -2.42 6.18 12.72
C LEU A 106 -1.36 7.11 13.30
N ASP A 107 -0.40 6.55 14.04
CA ASP A 107 0.60 7.37 14.73
C ASP A 107 1.51 8.13 13.75
N ALA A 108 2.13 9.21 14.24
CA ALA A 108 2.97 10.08 13.42
C ALA A 108 4.16 9.31 12.78
N ARG A 109 4.63 8.27 13.47
CA ARG A 109 5.74 7.43 12.99
C ARG A 109 5.31 6.60 11.78
N TRP A 110 4.14 5.99 11.81
CA TRP A 110 3.58 5.25 10.69
C TRP A 110 3.42 6.18 9.48
N LYS A 111 2.89 7.39 9.68
CA LYS A 111 2.73 8.39 8.61
C LYS A 111 4.06 8.79 7.98
N GLU A 112 5.10 9.03 8.80
CA GLU A 112 6.45 9.32 8.31
C GLU A 112 7.04 8.12 7.55
N GLU A 113 6.92 6.91 8.09
CA GLU A 113 7.44 5.70 7.46
C GLU A 113 6.77 5.42 6.11
N CYS A 114 5.45 5.66 6.00
CA CYS A 114 4.67 5.64 4.76
C CYS A 114 5.15 6.68 3.76
N ALA A 115 5.27 7.95 4.17
CA ALA A 115 5.74 9.02 3.28
C ALA A 115 7.15 8.75 2.72
N LEU A 116 8.05 8.21 3.55
CA LEU A 116 9.38 7.78 3.12
C LEU A 116 9.33 6.60 2.15
N LEU A 117 8.36 5.71 2.28
CA LEU A 117 8.19 4.58 1.37
C LEU A 117 7.60 5.04 0.04
N VAL A 118 6.59 5.90 0.04
CA VAL A 118 5.99 6.49 -1.17
C VAL A 118 7.06 7.19 -2.00
N ARG A 119 7.84 8.10 -1.41
CA ARG A 119 8.93 8.81 -2.11
C ARG A 119 9.96 7.86 -2.73
N ARG A 120 10.23 6.74 -2.05
CA ARG A 120 11.16 5.73 -2.54
C ARG A 120 10.58 4.97 -3.74
N LEU A 121 9.31 4.56 -3.66
CA LEU A 121 8.59 3.88 -4.74
C LEU A 121 8.45 4.78 -5.96
N GLU A 122 8.11 6.06 -5.79
CA GLU A 122 8.09 7.07 -6.87
C GLU A 122 9.47 7.25 -7.51
N GLY A 123 10.53 7.27 -6.69
CA GLY A 123 11.91 7.32 -7.19
C GLY A 123 12.29 6.08 -8.01
N TRP A 124 11.79 4.91 -7.64
CA TRP A 124 11.99 3.68 -8.41
C TRP A 124 11.13 3.61 -9.66
N ASP A 125 9.90 4.12 -9.64
CA ASP A 125 9.04 4.28 -10.83
C ASP A 125 9.72 5.18 -11.87
N LEU A 126 10.31 6.29 -11.44
CA LEU A 126 11.11 7.15 -12.32
C LEU A 126 12.36 6.43 -12.87
N GLN A 127 13.09 5.70 -12.02
CA GLN A 127 14.23 4.90 -12.47
C GLN A 127 13.83 3.83 -13.47
N LEU A 128 12.69 3.15 -13.26
CA LEU A 128 12.17 2.18 -14.22
C LEU A 128 11.80 2.85 -15.54
N LYS A 129 11.20 4.04 -15.53
CA LYS A 129 10.90 4.80 -16.74
C LYS A 129 12.17 5.23 -17.49
N GLU A 130 13.24 5.58 -16.78
CA GLU A 130 14.55 5.83 -17.39
C GLU A 130 15.20 4.55 -17.96
N LEU A 131 14.94 3.41 -17.33
CA LEU A 131 15.38 2.09 -17.81
C LEU A 131 14.46 1.53 -18.90
N ALA A 132 13.24 2.07 -19.02
CA ALA A 132 12.20 1.57 -19.89
C ALA A 132 12.60 1.75 -21.36
N TYR A 133 11.95 0.92 -22.15
CA TYR A 133 12.26 0.71 -23.55
C TYR A 133 11.68 1.86 -24.40
N ASP A 134 12.53 2.61 -25.08
CA ASP A 134 12.13 3.64 -26.08
C ASP A 134 11.92 3.06 -27.48
N GLY A 135 12.09 1.74 -27.65
CA GLY A 135 11.80 1.12 -28.93
C GLY A 135 10.30 0.91 -29.09
N GLU A 136 9.80 1.10 -30.30
CA GLU A 136 8.50 0.59 -30.68
C GLU A 136 8.63 -0.94 -30.75
N GLU A 137 8.32 -1.65 -29.66
CA GLU A 137 7.86 -3.03 -29.78
C GLU A 137 6.41 -2.90 -30.19
N GLU A 138 6.16 -3.04 -31.50
CA GLU A 138 4.86 -2.97 -32.15
C GLU A 138 3.78 -3.47 -31.20
N GLU A 139 2.79 -2.63 -30.93
CA GLU A 139 1.62 -2.88 -30.07
C GLU A 139 0.76 -4.10 -30.52
N GLU A 140 1.25 -4.88 -31.49
CA GLU A 140 0.58 -5.99 -32.17
C GLU A 140 0.99 -7.39 -31.66
N ALA A 141 1.87 -7.50 -30.66
CA ALA A 141 2.12 -8.79 -30.00
C ALA A 141 0.96 -9.15 -29.06
N GLU A 142 -0.16 -9.60 -29.62
CA GLU A 142 -1.35 -10.06 -28.89
C GLU A 142 -1.07 -11.25 -27.94
N ASP A 143 0.07 -11.94 -28.13
CA ASP A 143 0.44 -13.14 -27.40
C ASP A 143 1.60 -12.88 -26.42
N VAL A 144 1.38 -13.13 -25.13
CA VAL A 144 2.38 -12.96 -24.04
C VAL A 144 3.65 -13.77 -24.34
N ALA A 145 3.52 -14.88 -25.09
CA ALA A 145 4.64 -15.70 -25.56
C ALA A 145 5.62 -14.97 -26.48
N GLN A 146 5.20 -13.88 -27.11
CA GLN A 146 6.02 -13.05 -28.01
C GLN A 146 6.67 -11.85 -27.33
N THR A 147 6.45 -11.68 -26.01
CA THR A 147 7.09 -10.63 -25.22
C THR A 147 8.41 -11.11 -24.60
N SER A 148 9.46 -10.30 -24.75
CA SER A 148 10.77 -10.64 -24.20
C SER A 148 10.70 -10.78 -22.67
N SER A 149 11.55 -11.63 -22.10
CA SER A 149 11.59 -11.81 -20.64
C SER A 149 11.96 -10.52 -19.91
N LEU A 150 12.83 -9.70 -20.52
CA LEU A 150 13.21 -8.38 -20.01
C LEU A 150 11.98 -7.45 -19.94
N LYS A 151 11.20 -7.36 -21.02
CA LYS A 151 9.98 -6.55 -21.05
C LYS A 151 8.99 -7.00 -19.98
N ARG A 152 8.69 -8.31 -19.91
CA ARG A 152 7.81 -8.87 -18.87
C ARG A 152 8.29 -8.56 -17.45
N MET A 153 9.59 -8.60 -17.23
CA MET A 153 10.17 -8.28 -15.92
C MET A 153 10.03 -6.79 -15.59
N LEU A 154 10.32 -5.89 -16.52
CA LEU A 154 10.17 -4.45 -16.34
C LEU A 154 8.71 -4.07 -16.11
N ASP A 155 7.79 -4.56 -16.97
CA ASP A 155 6.35 -4.34 -16.86
C ASP A 155 5.82 -4.88 -15.51
N GLY A 156 6.30 -6.05 -15.07
CA GLY A 156 5.96 -6.62 -13.76
C GLY A 156 6.47 -5.79 -12.57
N CYS A 157 7.68 -5.22 -12.66
CA CYS A 157 8.20 -4.33 -11.63
C CYS A 157 7.40 -3.02 -11.55
N GLU A 158 7.07 -2.45 -12.71
CA GLU A 158 6.25 -1.25 -12.80
C GLU A 158 4.85 -1.49 -12.20
N SER A 159 4.21 -2.60 -12.54
CA SER A 159 2.91 -2.99 -11.94
C SER A 159 3.03 -3.11 -10.43
N LEU A 160 4.04 -3.84 -9.92
CA LEU A 160 4.20 -4.05 -8.49
C LEU A 160 4.39 -2.73 -7.73
N ILE A 161 5.20 -1.81 -8.27
CA ILE A 161 5.40 -0.48 -7.66
C ILE A 161 4.08 0.31 -7.66
N LYS A 162 3.32 0.30 -8.76
CA LYS A 162 2.01 0.96 -8.86
C LYS A 162 1.01 0.36 -7.88
N ASP A 163 0.98 -0.96 -7.74
CA ASP A 163 0.09 -1.68 -6.83
C ASP A 163 0.42 -1.30 -5.37
N MET A 164 1.69 -1.28 -4.99
CA MET A 164 2.13 -0.85 -3.64
C MET A 164 1.82 0.63 -3.38
N LEU A 165 2.00 1.51 -4.36
CA LEU A 165 1.63 2.93 -4.25
C LEU A 165 0.11 3.10 -4.09
N GLY A 166 -0.67 2.36 -4.88
CA GLY A 166 -2.13 2.35 -4.81
C GLY A 166 -2.64 1.85 -3.46
N GLU A 167 -2.06 0.78 -2.94
CA GLU A 167 -2.39 0.27 -1.61
C GLU A 167 -2.13 1.31 -0.52
N LEU A 168 -0.94 1.93 -0.51
CA LEU A 168 -0.60 2.98 0.47
C LEU A 168 -1.53 4.20 0.38
N ALA A 169 -1.93 4.60 -0.84
CA ALA A 169 -2.88 5.69 -1.04
C ALA A 169 -4.27 5.35 -0.49
N VAL A 170 -4.78 4.14 -0.77
CA VAL A 170 -6.07 3.66 -0.23
C VAL A 170 -6.05 3.61 1.30
N MET A 171 -4.93 3.19 1.90
CA MET A 171 -4.77 3.19 3.36
C MET A 171 -4.84 4.60 3.96
N GLU A 172 -4.21 5.59 3.32
CA GLU A 172 -4.28 6.99 3.74
C GLU A 172 -5.70 7.55 3.62
N GLU A 173 -6.42 7.23 2.54
CA GLU A 173 -7.81 7.63 2.35
C GLU A 173 -8.73 7.05 3.42
N ILE A 174 -8.56 5.76 3.76
CA ILE A 174 -9.31 5.11 4.83
C ILE A 174 -9.03 5.77 6.18
N GLU A 175 -7.76 6.12 6.47
CA GLU A 175 -7.38 6.83 7.68
C GLU A 175 -8.03 8.20 7.79
N ALA A 176 -7.95 9.00 6.74
CA ALA A 176 -8.58 10.32 6.71
C ALA A 176 -10.09 10.22 6.92
N ALA A 177 -10.75 9.26 6.27
CA ALA A 177 -12.19 9.04 6.39
C ALA A 177 -12.58 8.55 7.79
N ALA A 178 -11.75 7.74 8.45
CA ALA A 178 -11.97 7.29 9.83
C ALA A 178 -11.83 8.45 10.83
N VAL A 179 -10.77 9.25 10.71
CA VAL A 179 -10.54 10.43 11.56
C VAL A 179 -11.66 11.46 11.40
N GLN A 180 -12.17 11.65 10.19
CA GLN A 180 -13.30 12.54 9.96
C GLN A 180 -14.57 12.02 10.65
N ARG A 181 -14.90 10.73 10.51
CA ARG A 181 -16.04 10.11 11.21
C ARG A 181 -15.91 10.24 12.73
N GLU A 182 -14.71 10.02 13.25
CA GLU A 182 -14.40 10.20 14.67
C GLU A 182 -14.68 11.63 15.14
N THR A 183 -14.21 12.61 14.38
CA THR A 183 -14.38 14.03 14.68
C THR A 183 -15.87 14.42 14.69
N GLU A 184 -16.65 13.92 13.73
CA GLU A 184 -18.09 14.17 13.68
C GLU A 184 -18.85 13.48 14.81
N TRP A 185 -18.44 12.27 15.21
CA TRP A 185 -19.00 11.58 16.37
C TRP A 185 -18.72 12.35 17.67
N ILE A 186 -17.49 12.86 17.87
CA ILE A 186 -17.14 13.69 19.03
C ILE A 186 -18.01 14.96 19.07
N LYS A 187 -18.18 15.64 17.93
CA LYS A 187 -19.05 16.82 17.83
C LYS A 187 -20.50 16.50 18.17
N LYS A 188 -21.02 15.37 17.69
CA LYS A 188 -22.39 14.89 18.00
C LYS A 188 -22.55 14.63 19.50
N MET A 189 -21.60 13.90 20.11
CA MET A 189 -21.63 13.60 21.54
C MET A 189 -21.56 14.85 22.40
N ASN A 190 -20.69 15.80 22.06
CA ASN A 190 -20.59 17.07 22.76
C ASN A 190 -21.90 17.88 22.69
N ARG A 191 -22.58 17.89 21.54
CA ARG A 191 -23.88 18.58 21.37
C ARG A 191 -25.00 17.93 22.19
N GLN A 192 -25.07 16.60 22.20
CA GLN A 192 -26.05 15.86 23.01
C GLN A 192 -25.86 16.08 24.52
N GLY A 193 -24.62 16.28 24.97
CA GLY A 193 -24.32 16.67 26.35
C GLY A 193 -24.74 18.10 26.70
N ASP A 194 -24.78 19.02 25.73
CA ASP A 194 -25.09 20.45 25.92
C ASP A 194 -26.60 20.76 25.81
N ASP A 195 -27.34 20.00 25.00
CA ASP A 195 -28.80 20.10 24.85
C ASP A 195 -29.58 19.50 26.05
N GLY A 196 -28.88 18.91 27.02
CA GLY A 196 -29.40 18.36 28.28
C GLY A 196 -29.74 19.43 29.33
N GLY A 197 -30.46 20.49 28.95
CA GLY A 197 -31.09 21.40 29.90
C GLY A 197 -32.08 20.61 30.79
N LYS A 198 -31.73 20.41 32.06
CA LYS A 198 -32.37 19.55 33.09
C LYS A 198 -32.05 18.05 32.99
N ARG A 199 -30.83 17.69 33.35
CA ARG A 199 -30.57 16.65 34.37
C ARG A 199 -29.18 16.93 34.92
N ASP A 200 -29.05 16.85 36.24
CA ASP A 200 -27.82 17.06 36.98
C ASP A 200 -26.73 16.06 36.56
N THR A 201 -26.04 16.35 35.46
CA THR A 201 -24.71 15.81 35.18
C THR A 201 -23.70 16.92 35.43
N PRO A 202 -22.69 16.70 36.29
CA PRO A 202 -21.72 17.74 36.57
C PRO A 202 -20.99 18.10 35.28
N ARG A 203 -21.09 19.37 34.90
CA ARG A 203 -20.33 20.04 33.84
C ARG A 203 -18.90 19.48 33.77
N ALA A 204 -18.55 18.84 32.66
CA ALA A 204 -17.17 18.63 32.27
C ALA A 204 -16.57 19.98 31.81
N GLY A 205 -16.40 20.88 32.78
CA GLY A 205 -15.85 22.21 32.59
C GLY A 205 -15.17 22.63 33.88
N ALA A 206 -13.83 22.63 33.85
CA ALA A 206 -12.91 22.98 34.94
C ALA A 206 -12.55 21.86 35.95
N VAL A 207 -11.74 20.90 35.51
CA VAL A 207 -10.81 20.15 36.40
C VAL A 207 -9.36 20.43 35.97
N TRP A 208 -9.02 21.70 35.71
CA TRP A 208 -7.62 22.13 35.50
C TRP A 208 -7.23 23.35 36.34
N ARG A 209 -8.00 23.62 37.39
CA ARG A 209 -7.53 24.46 38.50
C ARG A 209 -8.11 23.89 39.76
N VAL A 210 -7.30 23.14 40.51
CA VAL A 210 -7.12 23.23 41.97
C VAL A 210 -5.90 22.36 42.29
N ILE A 211 -4.86 23.06 42.78
CA ILE A 211 -3.59 22.64 43.39
C ILE A 211 -2.50 22.16 42.42
#